data_AF-A0A519L8A2-F1
#
_entry.id   AF-A0A519L8A2-F1
#
_cell.length_a   1.000
_cell.length_b   1.000
_cell.length_c   1.000
_cell.angle_alpha   90.00
_cell.angle_beta   90.00
_cell.angle_gamma   90.00
#
_symmetry.space_group_name_H-M   'P 1'
#
loop_
_entity.id
_entity.type
_entity.pdbx_description
1 polymer ?
#
loop_
_entity_poly.entity_id
_entity_poly.type
_entity_poly.pdbx_seq_one_letter_code
_entity_poly.pdbx_strand_id
1 'polypeptide(L)'
;MRKVITVATLMVAGLAGGAFGEPAPESPATTFSFTATSAGDVAPGRLWIEQGPQSFPLTLSGSNWSGTAPASGVVLTRRANLLAQYTDGQVTLPIRFVPAKPQMRFSVQNPPLLTCIPPNVTRLEAPGASYAAQVDAYFKARRLALSGNCGATMQRRVVKAWFDRSYVLQNDNDHIALDQEAKAALQAYPQHAAYATLMGNQASGRSAQIDYNYQQALFQSQDYSAAVEVNAAMTERIREDEGFAAGALEQGVTLDRLVSDSVVLEARRDAAAPE
;
A
#
# COMPACT_ATOMS: atom_id res chain seq x y z
N MET A 1 -15.47 -3.33 47.25
CA MET A 1 -16.23 -3.64 46.01
C MET A 1 -15.33 -3.38 44.82
N ARG A 2 -14.80 -4.43 44.17
CA ARG A 2 -13.95 -4.32 42.97
C ARG A 2 -14.85 -4.19 41.74
N LYS A 3 -14.76 -3.08 41.02
CA LYS A 3 -15.36 -2.95 39.68
C LYS A 3 -14.52 -3.75 38.70
N VAL A 4 -15.13 -4.80 38.17
CA VAL A 4 -14.65 -5.55 37.00
C VAL A 4 -14.72 -4.59 35.81
N ILE A 5 -13.59 -4.31 35.19
CA ILE A 5 -13.56 -3.62 33.90
C ILE A 5 -13.67 -4.70 32.82
N THR A 6 -14.79 -4.61 32.11
CA THR A 6 -15.16 -5.44 30.96
C THR A 6 -14.06 -5.41 29.90
N VAL A 7 -13.55 -6.59 29.56
CA VAL A 7 -12.69 -6.82 28.39
C VAL A 7 -13.56 -6.63 27.15
N ALA A 8 -13.29 -5.58 26.37
CA ALA A 8 -13.82 -5.47 25.02
C ALA A 8 -12.86 -6.21 24.07
N THR A 9 -13.11 -7.51 23.89
CA THR A 9 -12.57 -8.29 22.79
C THR A 9 -13.22 -7.77 21.50
N LEU A 10 -12.47 -7.10 20.64
CA LEU A 10 -12.93 -6.88 19.27
C LEU A 10 -12.63 -8.16 18.49
N MET A 11 -13.66 -8.99 18.32
CA MET A 11 -13.61 -10.09 17.37
C MET A 11 -13.46 -9.51 15.96
N VAL A 12 -12.45 -9.98 15.25
CA VAL A 12 -12.46 -9.93 13.79
C VAL A 12 -13.61 -10.82 13.37
N ALA A 13 -14.70 -10.22 12.88
CA ALA A 13 -15.62 -10.93 12.02
C ALA A 13 -14.81 -11.30 10.77
N GLY A 14 -14.35 -12.55 10.73
CA GLY A 14 -13.98 -13.18 9.47
C GLY A 14 -15.18 -13.00 8.54
N LEU A 15 -14.95 -12.35 7.41
CA LEU A 15 -15.89 -12.48 6.30
C LEU A 15 -15.88 -13.96 5.94
N ALA A 16 -17.03 -14.58 6.15
CA ALA A 16 -17.31 -15.93 5.71
C ALA A 16 -16.83 -16.08 4.26
N GLY A 17 -16.01 -17.10 4.02
CA GLY A 17 -15.86 -17.66 2.70
C GLY A 17 -17.24 -18.10 2.22
N GLY A 18 -17.81 -17.32 1.30
CA GLY A 18 -18.87 -17.81 0.42
C GLY A 18 -18.30 -18.93 -0.44
N ALA A 19 -19.16 -19.89 -0.75
CA ALA A 19 -18.87 -21.16 -1.41
C ALA A 19 -17.90 -21.06 -2.61
N PHE A 20 -17.16 -22.15 -2.84
CA PHE A 20 -16.49 -22.47 -4.10
C PHE A 20 -17.49 -22.40 -5.27
N GLY A 21 -17.62 -21.21 -5.82
CA GLY A 21 -18.05 -20.93 -7.18
C GLY A 21 -17.20 -19.72 -7.57
N GLU A 22 -16.44 -19.83 -8.65
CA GLU A 22 -15.74 -18.68 -9.23
C GLU A 22 -16.73 -17.51 -9.29
N PRO A 23 -16.53 -16.42 -8.53
CA PRO A 23 -17.34 -15.24 -8.74
C PRO A 23 -17.07 -14.81 -10.18
N ALA A 24 -18.15 -14.64 -10.96
CA ALA A 24 -18.05 -13.98 -12.26
C ALA A 24 -17.23 -12.70 -12.08
N PRO A 25 -16.30 -12.37 -13.00
CA PRO A 25 -15.41 -11.23 -12.84
C PRO A 25 -16.26 -9.97 -12.69
N GLU A 26 -16.32 -9.42 -11.47
CA GLU A 26 -16.92 -8.12 -11.22
C GLU A 26 -16.19 -7.11 -12.09
N SER A 27 -16.94 -6.27 -12.79
CA SER A 27 -16.35 -5.20 -13.58
C SER A 27 -15.35 -4.40 -12.74
N PRO A 28 -14.19 -4.05 -13.31
CA PRO A 28 -13.16 -3.28 -12.62
C PRO A 28 -13.73 -2.03 -11.95
N ALA A 29 -13.35 -1.77 -10.70
CA ALA A 29 -13.76 -0.56 -10.03
C ALA A 29 -13.04 0.68 -10.58
N THR A 30 -13.81 1.68 -11.01
CA THR A 30 -13.32 3.00 -11.45
C THR A 30 -13.33 4.04 -10.31
N THR A 31 -13.91 3.68 -9.16
CA THR A 31 -13.97 4.49 -7.94
C THR A 31 -13.70 3.61 -6.74
N PHE A 32 -12.89 4.10 -5.81
CA PHE A 32 -12.57 3.41 -4.57
C PHE A 32 -13.24 4.08 -3.39
N SER A 33 -13.82 3.28 -2.51
CA SER A 33 -14.37 3.75 -1.25
C SER A 33 -13.34 3.57 -0.14
N PHE A 34 -13.18 4.60 0.67
CA PHE A 34 -12.24 4.66 1.76
C PHE A 34 -13.00 4.69 3.06
N THR A 35 -12.56 3.86 3.99
CA THR A 35 -12.91 3.97 5.40
C THR A 35 -11.65 3.92 6.23
N ALA A 36 -11.53 4.82 7.19
CA ALA A 36 -10.42 4.83 8.12
C ALA A 36 -10.92 5.06 9.55
N THR A 37 -10.36 4.31 10.48
CA THR A 37 -10.58 4.51 11.91
C THR A 37 -9.38 5.21 12.52
N SER A 38 -9.62 6.21 13.37
CA SER A 38 -8.57 6.74 14.22
C SER A 38 -8.36 5.78 15.39
N ALA A 39 -7.19 5.16 15.48
CA ALA A 39 -6.79 4.38 16.65
C ALA A 39 -5.84 5.22 17.52
N GLY A 40 -6.09 5.21 18.83
CA GLY A 40 -5.35 5.99 19.83
C GLY A 40 -6.15 7.14 20.45
N ASP A 41 -5.49 7.92 21.32
CA ASP A 41 -6.15 8.95 22.15
C ASP A 41 -6.40 10.27 21.41
N VAL A 42 -5.76 10.48 20.25
CA VAL A 42 -5.84 11.71 19.47
C VAL A 42 -6.32 11.40 18.06
N ALA A 43 -7.50 11.90 17.70
CA ALA A 43 -8.00 11.84 16.34
C ALA A 43 -7.28 12.87 15.44
N PRO A 44 -7.08 12.58 14.15
CA PRO A 44 -6.53 13.56 13.22
C PRO A 44 -7.50 14.72 13.05
N GLY A 45 -6.98 15.93 12.85
CA GLY A 45 -7.79 17.10 12.51
C GLY A 45 -8.27 17.05 11.04
N ARG A 46 -7.49 16.41 10.16
CA ARG A 46 -7.82 16.20 8.74
C ARG A 46 -7.27 14.87 8.27
N LEU A 47 -8.00 14.21 7.37
CA LEU A 47 -7.57 12.99 6.70
C LEU A 47 -7.92 13.09 5.21
N TRP A 48 -6.97 12.79 4.32
CA TRP A 48 -7.20 12.84 2.88
C TRP A 48 -6.33 11.81 2.14
N ILE A 49 -6.74 11.51 0.91
CA ILE A 49 -5.93 10.75 -0.05
C ILE A 49 -5.26 11.76 -0.98
N GLU A 50 -3.95 11.62 -1.18
CA GLU A 50 -3.19 12.39 -2.16
C GLU A 50 -2.69 11.47 -3.26
N GLN A 51 -3.03 11.82 -4.49
CA GLN A 51 -2.67 11.08 -5.70
C GLN A 51 -2.10 12.06 -6.71
N GLY A 52 -0.77 12.13 -6.80
CA GLY A 52 -0.09 13.16 -7.60
C GLY A 52 -0.53 14.57 -7.17
N PRO A 53 -1.02 15.42 -8.10
CA PRO A 53 -1.49 16.78 -7.75
C PRO A 53 -2.90 16.81 -7.13
N GLN A 54 -3.60 15.67 -7.08
CA GLN A 54 -5.00 15.61 -6.63
C GLN A 54 -5.08 15.25 -5.14
N SER A 55 -6.05 15.86 -4.45
CA SER A 55 -6.34 15.62 -3.04
C SER A 55 -7.82 15.32 -2.85
N PHE A 56 -8.13 14.21 -2.18
CA PHE A 56 -9.49 13.74 -1.91
C PHE A 56 -9.71 13.71 -0.39
N PRO A 57 -10.38 14.72 0.19
CA PRO A 57 -10.61 14.77 1.63
C PRO A 57 -11.58 13.66 2.07
N LEU A 58 -11.33 13.11 3.25
CA LEU A 58 -12.26 12.20 3.92
C LEU A 58 -13.12 12.98 4.91
N THR A 59 -14.38 12.59 5.01
CA THR A 59 -15.36 13.17 5.92
C THR A 59 -15.44 12.36 7.20
N LEU A 60 -15.40 13.03 8.35
CA LEU A 60 -15.58 12.40 9.65
C LEU A 60 -17.08 12.22 9.97
N SER A 61 -17.47 11.00 10.32
CA SER A 61 -18.79 10.67 10.85
C SER A 61 -18.65 9.78 12.09
N GLY A 62 -18.98 10.32 13.27
CA GLY A 62 -18.67 9.68 14.55
C GLY A 62 -17.16 9.49 14.73
N SER A 63 -16.70 8.24 14.79
CA SER A 63 -15.28 7.87 14.88
C SER A 63 -14.68 7.36 13.57
N ASN A 64 -15.44 7.37 12.48
CA ASN A 64 -15.05 6.83 11.18
C ASN A 64 -14.85 7.96 10.18
N TRP A 65 -13.73 7.90 9.46
CA TRP A 65 -13.49 8.73 8.29
C TRP A 65 -13.91 7.97 7.05
N SER A 66 -14.62 8.62 6.14
CA SER A 66 -15.03 8.02 4.88
C SER A 66 -14.97 8.99 3.71
N GLY A 67 -14.71 8.45 2.53
CA GLY A 67 -14.71 9.23 1.29
C GLY A 67 -14.55 8.32 0.09
N THR A 68 -14.49 8.93 -1.09
CA THR A 68 -14.20 8.23 -2.33
C THR A 68 -13.05 8.93 -3.02
N ALA A 69 -12.22 8.14 -3.72
CA ALA A 69 -11.30 8.67 -4.70
C ALA A 69 -11.55 7.94 -6.02
N PRO A 70 -11.58 8.66 -7.16
CA PRO A 70 -11.57 8.01 -8.45
C PRO A 70 -10.29 7.18 -8.58
N ALA A 71 -10.38 6.09 -9.33
CA ALA A 71 -9.21 5.44 -9.90
C ALA A 71 -8.68 6.27 -11.07
N SER A 72 -8.51 7.59 -10.90
CA SER A 72 -8.09 8.45 -12.02
C SER A 72 -6.58 8.35 -12.19
N GLY A 73 -6.17 7.95 -13.39
CA GLY A 73 -4.77 7.90 -13.79
C GLY A 73 -4.44 6.62 -14.53
N VAL A 74 -3.61 6.75 -15.58
CA VAL A 74 -2.88 5.64 -16.19
C VAL A 74 -2.20 4.84 -15.08
N VAL A 75 -2.18 3.51 -15.20
CA VAL A 75 -1.67 2.51 -14.22
C VAL A 75 -0.32 2.87 -13.57
N LEU A 76 0.47 3.72 -14.23
CA LEU A 76 1.77 4.22 -13.77
C LEU A 76 1.78 4.74 -12.34
N THR A 77 0.67 5.27 -11.81
CA THR A 77 0.62 5.74 -10.41
C THR A 77 -0.61 5.26 -9.66
N ARG A 78 -0.97 3.97 -9.71
CA ARG A 78 -1.93 3.37 -8.76
C ARG A 78 -1.50 3.47 -7.29
N ARG A 79 -0.50 4.27 -6.98
CA ARG A 79 -0.04 4.63 -5.66
C ARG A 79 -0.66 5.96 -5.28
N ALA A 80 -1.08 6.04 -4.04
CA ALA A 80 -1.48 7.28 -3.40
C ALA A 80 -0.89 7.29 -2.00
N ASN A 81 -1.05 8.40 -1.31
CA ASN A 81 -0.72 8.52 0.09
C ASN A 81 -2.00 8.78 0.87
N LEU A 82 -2.25 8.02 1.92
CA LEU A 82 -3.21 8.39 2.95
C LEU A 82 -2.49 9.28 3.96
N LEU A 83 -2.95 10.52 4.12
CA LEU A 83 -2.31 11.52 4.99
C LEU A 83 -3.24 11.96 6.10
N ALA A 84 -2.75 11.81 7.33
CA ALA A 84 -3.43 12.23 8.54
C ALA A 84 -2.69 13.43 9.15
N GLN A 85 -3.36 14.58 9.24
CA GLN A 85 -2.83 15.77 9.90
C GLN A 85 -3.23 15.75 11.38
N TYR A 86 -2.23 15.83 12.25
CA TYR A 86 -2.34 16.03 13.68
C TYR A 86 -1.76 17.39 14.07
N THR A 87 -1.95 17.79 15.34
CA THR A 87 -1.42 19.07 15.85
C THR A 87 0.11 19.09 15.93
N ASP A 88 0.73 17.93 16.11
CA ASP A 88 2.17 17.72 16.26
C ASP A 88 2.86 17.23 14.98
N GLY A 89 2.13 17.17 13.86
CA GLY A 89 2.69 16.85 12.55
C GLY A 89 1.74 16.07 11.65
N GLN A 90 2.28 15.61 10.54
CA GLN A 90 1.56 14.82 9.55
C GLN A 90 2.11 13.39 9.52
N VAL A 91 1.19 12.43 9.40
CA VAL A 91 1.50 11.01 9.24
C VAL A 91 1.09 10.57 7.84
N THR A 92 1.94 9.78 7.19
CA THR A 92 1.73 9.29 5.83
C THR A 92 1.76 7.77 5.79
N LEU A 93 0.79 7.17 5.11
CA LEU A 93 0.76 5.75 4.76
C LEU A 93 0.70 5.62 3.23
N PRO A 94 1.75 5.08 2.59
CA PRO A 94 1.73 4.76 1.17
C PRO A 94 0.72 3.66 0.89
N ILE A 95 -0.21 3.94 -0.02
CA ILE A 95 -1.27 3.01 -0.40
C ILE A 95 -1.22 2.71 -1.89
N ARG A 96 -1.91 1.65 -2.28
CA ARG A 96 -2.14 1.26 -3.66
C ARG A 96 -3.60 0.94 -3.91
N PHE A 97 -4.09 1.40 -5.06
CA PHE A 97 -5.37 1.02 -5.63
C PHE A 97 -5.29 -0.40 -6.20
N VAL A 98 -6.09 -1.30 -5.66
CA VAL A 98 -6.22 -2.69 -6.15
C VAL A 98 -7.63 -2.85 -6.70
N PRO A 99 -7.85 -2.76 -8.01
CA PRO A 99 -9.20 -2.64 -8.58
C PRO A 99 -10.14 -3.81 -8.29
N ALA A 100 -9.60 -5.03 -8.12
CA ALA A 100 -10.38 -6.19 -7.67
C ALA A 100 -10.88 -6.07 -6.22
N LYS A 101 -10.44 -5.05 -5.47
CA LYS A 101 -10.78 -4.74 -4.09
C LYS A 101 -11.11 -3.25 -3.96
N PRO A 102 -12.28 -2.79 -4.45
CA PRO A 102 -12.65 -1.37 -4.44
C PRO A 102 -12.76 -0.71 -3.07
N GLN A 103 -12.93 -1.51 -2.02
CA GLN A 103 -13.14 -1.01 -0.67
C GLN A 103 -11.83 -1.08 0.11
N MET A 104 -11.38 0.07 0.60
CA MET A 104 -10.19 0.15 1.45
C MET A 104 -10.57 0.47 2.89
N ARG A 105 -9.94 -0.26 3.81
CA ARG A 105 -10.12 -0.07 5.26
C ARG A 105 -8.76 0.10 5.91
N PHE A 106 -8.55 1.24 6.57
CA PHE A 106 -7.30 1.57 7.22
C PHE A 106 -7.48 1.92 8.69
N SER A 107 -6.41 1.77 9.46
CA SER A 107 -6.30 2.36 10.78
C SER A 107 -5.17 3.38 10.74
N VAL A 108 -5.49 4.63 11.05
CA VAL A 108 -4.50 5.70 11.19
C VAL A 108 -4.25 5.97 12.66
N GLN A 109 -2.98 6.15 13.00
CA GLN A 109 -2.52 6.31 14.38
C GLN A 109 -1.59 7.50 14.46
N ASN A 110 -1.71 8.26 15.56
CA ASN A 110 -0.69 9.21 15.97
C ASN A 110 0.05 8.69 17.20
N PRO A 111 0.95 7.70 17.03
CA PRO A 111 1.65 7.20 18.19
C PRO A 111 2.54 8.29 18.78
N PRO A 112 2.66 8.36 20.12
CA PRO A 112 3.54 9.33 20.76
C PRO A 112 4.99 9.11 20.31
N LEU A 113 5.75 10.21 20.18
CA LEU A 113 7.16 10.12 19.87
C LEU A 113 7.87 9.36 20.99
N LEU A 114 8.54 8.25 20.64
CA LEU A 114 9.36 7.49 21.57
C LEU A 114 10.73 8.15 21.72
N THR A 115 11.31 8.07 22.91
CA THR A 115 12.73 8.35 23.09
C THR A 115 13.57 7.30 22.35
N CYS A 116 14.66 7.76 21.71
CA CYS A 116 15.55 6.90 20.94
C CYS A 116 16.53 6.10 21.81
N ILE A 117 16.00 5.25 22.69
CA ILE A 117 16.74 4.42 23.63
C ILE A 117 16.67 2.93 23.25
N PRO A 118 17.66 2.09 23.64
CA PRO A 118 17.73 0.69 23.22
C PRO A 118 16.44 -0.13 23.44
N PRO A 119 15.72 -0.02 24.58
CA PRO A 119 14.49 -0.77 24.79
C PRO A 119 13.37 -0.41 23.80
N ASN A 120 13.25 0.87 23.46
CA ASN A 120 12.22 1.34 22.51
C ASN A 120 12.54 0.87 21.09
N VAL A 121 13.80 0.99 20.66
CA VAL A 121 14.24 0.53 19.33
C VAL A 121 14.03 -0.98 19.19
N THR A 122 14.34 -1.75 20.23
CA THR A 122 14.14 -3.22 20.23
C THR A 122 12.65 -3.59 20.07
N ARG A 123 11.73 -2.82 20.64
CA ARG A 123 10.28 -3.01 20.44
C ARG A 123 9.82 -2.69 19.02
N LEU A 124 10.44 -1.73 18.35
CA LEU A 124 10.14 -1.40 16.95
C LEU A 124 10.62 -2.49 15.99
N GLU A 125 11.74 -3.13 16.30
CA GLU A 125 12.28 -4.24 15.51
C GLU A 125 11.44 -5.52 15.66
N ALA A 126 10.77 -5.71 16.79
CA ALA A 126 9.97 -6.90 17.10
C ALA A 126 8.63 -6.55 17.79
N PRO A 127 7.67 -5.92 17.10
CA PRO A 127 6.43 -5.44 17.72
C PRO A 127 5.37 -6.53 17.96
N GLY A 128 5.62 -7.77 17.55
CA GLY A 128 4.64 -8.86 17.53
C GLY A 128 4.03 -9.06 16.15
N ALA A 129 3.26 -10.13 15.96
CA ALA A 129 2.77 -10.55 14.65
C ALA A 129 1.42 -9.92 14.23
N SER A 130 0.70 -9.24 15.13
CA SER A 130 -0.61 -8.68 14.79
C SER A 130 -0.49 -7.47 13.86
N TYR A 131 -1.39 -7.36 12.89
CA TYR A 131 -1.42 -6.22 11.95
C TYR A 131 -1.43 -4.87 12.68
N ALA A 132 -2.23 -4.74 13.75
CA ALA A 132 -2.28 -3.52 14.55
C ALA A 132 -0.92 -3.16 15.19
N ALA A 133 -0.17 -4.16 15.67
CA ALA A 133 1.16 -3.93 16.23
C ALA A 133 2.18 -3.55 15.14
N GLN A 134 2.06 -4.14 13.94
CA GLN A 134 2.90 -3.76 12.79
C GLN A 134 2.64 -2.31 12.36
N VAL A 135 1.37 -1.89 12.31
CA VAL A 135 0.98 -0.51 11.98
C VAL A 135 1.50 0.47 13.02
N ASP A 136 1.32 0.18 14.32
CA ASP A 136 1.81 1.03 15.41
C ASP A 136 3.35 1.18 15.35
N ALA A 137 4.07 0.07 15.16
CA ALA A 137 5.53 0.08 15.06
C ALA A 137 6.03 0.80 13.81
N TYR A 138 5.34 0.65 12.67
CA TYR A 138 5.65 1.39 11.45
C TYR A 138 5.60 2.90 11.70
N PHE A 139 4.49 3.41 12.24
CA PHE A 139 4.32 4.85 12.47
C PHE A 139 5.31 5.39 13.51
N LYS A 140 5.57 4.64 14.59
CA LYS A 140 6.60 5.01 15.59
C LYS A 140 7.99 5.05 14.99
N ALA A 141 8.36 4.04 14.21
CA ALA A 141 9.67 3.97 13.57
C ALA A 141 9.86 5.10 12.54
N ARG A 142 8.84 5.37 11.71
CA ARG A 142 8.86 6.49 10.76
C ARG A 142 9.06 7.84 11.47
N ARG A 143 8.23 8.13 12.49
CA ARG A 143 8.35 9.39 13.26
C ARG A 143 9.74 9.54 13.88
N LEU A 144 10.26 8.46 14.47
CA LEU A 144 11.57 8.49 15.11
C LEU A 144 12.70 8.65 14.08
N ALA A 145 12.63 7.97 12.94
CA ALA A 145 13.58 8.11 11.83
C ALA A 145 13.63 9.55 11.29
N LEU A 146 12.46 10.17 11.08
CA LEU A 146 12.37 11.52 10.53
C LEU A 146 12.66 12.63 11.57
N SER A 147 12.57 12.33 12.87
CA SER A 147 12.85 13.32 13.92
C SER A 147 14.32 13.72 14.02
N GLY A 148 15.26 12.88 13.55
CA GLY A 148 16.69 13.10 13.68
C GLY A 148 17.25 13.01 15.11
N ASN A 149 16.42 12.70 16.11
CA ASN A 149 16.77 12.72 17.54
C ASN A 149 17.49 11.44 18.02
N CYS A 150 18.02 10.64 17.10
CA CYS A 150 18.72 9.40 17.41
C CYS A 150 20.22 9.54 17.16
N GLY A 151 21.04 9.01 18.08
CA GLY A 151 22.45 8.77 17.77
C GLY A 151 22.60 7.81 16.59
N ALA A 152 23.67 7.94 15.80
CA ALA A 152 23.85 7.26 14.51
C ALA A 152 23.56 5.74 14.54
N THR A 153 23.97 5.05 15.62
CA THR A 153 23.72 3.61 15.78
C THR A 153 22.23 3.27 15.91
N MET A 154 21.48 4.06 16.68
CA MET A 154 20.04 3.84 16.86
C MET A 154 19.27 4.30 15.63
N GLN A 155 19.68 5.40 15.02
CA GLN A 155 19.06 5.93 13.79
C GLN A 155 19.00 4.85 12.70
N ARG A 156 20.11 4.15 12.46
CA ARG A 156 20.16 3.04 11.50
C ARG A 156 19.14 1.94 11.82
N ARG A 157 19.05 1.54 13.08
CA ARG A 157 18.12 0.48 13.54
C ARG A 157 16.67 0.90 13.37
N VAL A 158 16.36 2.16 13.68
CA VAL A 158 15.01 2.73 13.52
C VAL A 158 14.62 2.80 12.04
N VAL A 159 15.53 3.24 11.15
CA VAL A 159 15.30 3.24 9.70
C VAL A 159 15.06 1.82 9.18
N LYS A 160 15.87 0.84 9.63
CA LYS A 160 15.66 -0.57 9.28
C LYS A 160 14.29 -1.07 9.76
N ALA A 161 13.90 -0.75 10.99
CA ALA A 161 12.59 -1.12 11.51
C ALA A 161 11.47 -0.50 10.66
N TRP A 162 11.53 0.79 10.34
CA TRP A 162 10.55 1.45 9.47
C TRP A 162 10.40 0.74 8.12
N PHE A 163 11.51 0.45 7.44
CA PHE A 163 11.51 -0.29 6.18
C PHE A 163 10.92 -1.69 6.33
N ASP A 164 11.39 -2.48 7.30
CA ASP A 164 10.93 -3.85 7.50
C ASP A 164 9.43 -3.91 7.83
N ARG A 165 8.93 -2.94 8.62
CA ARG A 165 7.51 -2.84 8.95
C ARG A 165 6.69 -2.47 7.72
N SER A 166 7.15 -1.52 6.91
CA SER A 166 6.51 -1.19 5.64
C SER A 166 6.41 -2.40 4.71
N TYR A 167 7.50 -3.16 4.58
CA TYR A 167 7.53 -4.36 3.75
C TYR A 167 6.57 -5.45 4.25
N VAL A 168 6.49 -5.69 5.56
CA VAL A 168 5.52 -6.65 6.13
C VAL A 168 4.09 -6.18 5.89
N LEU A 169 3.79 -4.90 6.13
CA LEU A 169 2.45 -4.36 5.94
C LEU A 169 1.95 -4.49 4.49
N GLN A 170 2.81 -4.27 3.50
CA GLN A 170 2.43 -4.50 2.10
C GLN A 170 2.13 -5.98 1.80
N ASN A 171 2.82 -6.90 2.49
CA ASN A 171 2.65 -8.33 2.25
C ASN A 171 1.33 -8.84 2.84
N ASP A 172 0.95 -8.28 3.98
CA ASP A 172 -0.29 -8.60 4.68
C ASP A 172 -1.51 -7.91 4.06
N ASN A 173 -1.31 -6.78 3.35
CA ASN A 173 -2.40 -5.99 2.78
C ASN A 173 -2.05 -5.44 1.40
N ASP A 174 -2.76 -5.88 0.36
CA ASP A 174 -2.55 -5.46 -1.02
C ASP A 174 -2.75 -3.96 -1.26
N HIS A 175 -3.47 -3.27 -0.37
CA HIS A 175 -3.66 -1.82 -0.45
C HIS A 175 -2.54 -1.01 0.16
N ILE A 176 -1.58 -1.63 0.84
CA ILE A 176 -0.40 -0.93 1.34
C ILE A 176 0.72 -1.10 0.31
N ALA A 177 1.39 0.01 0.00
CA ALA A 177 2.57 0.00 -0.85
C ALA A 177 3.84 0.05 0.03
N LEU A 178 4.94 -0.54 -0.45
CA LEU A 178 6.24 -0.31 0.15
C LEU A 178 6.58 1.19 0.15
N ASP A 179 6.95 1.69 1.32
CA ASP A 179 7.38 3.05 1.56
C ASP A 179 8.74 3.30 0.90
N GLN A 180 8.74 4.12 -0.15
CA GLN A 180 9.95 4.44 -0.91
C GLN A 180 10.89 5.36 -0.14
N GLU A 181 10.38 6.20 0.77
CA GLU A 181 11.23 7.01 1.65
C GLU A 181 11.98 6.10 2.62
N ALA A 182 11.31 5.08 3.17
CA ALA A 182 11.93 4.08 4.04
C ALA A 182 13.02 3.29 3.30
N LYS A 183 12.73 2.89 2.05
CA LYS A 183 13.70 2.19 1.18
C LYS A 183 14.93 3.06 0.93
N ALA A 184 14.74 4.29 0.48
CA ALA A 184 15.83 5.22 0.20
C ALA A 184 16.66 5.53 1.45
N ALA A 185 16.01 5.76 2.59
CA ALA A 185 16.67 5.98 3.87
C ALA A 185 17.51 4.76 4.29
N LEU A 186 17.03 3.54 4.08
CA LEU A 186 17.78 2.33 4.39
C LEU A 186 18.94 2.09 3.41
N GLN A 187 18.74 2.39 2.12
CA GLN A 187 19.77 2.29 1.08
C GLN A 187 20.96 3.23 1.33
N ALA A 188 20.74 4.36 2.02
CA ALA A 188 21.81 5.25 2.44
C ALA A 188 22.81 4.61 3.44
N TYR A 189 22.47 3.45 4.03
CA TYR A 189 23.39 2.65 4.84
C TYR A 189 23.99 1.52 3.98
N PRO A 190 25.29 1.56 3.61
CA PRO A 190 25.89 0.60 2.68
C PRO A 190 25.69 -0.88 3.06
N GLN A 191 25.73 -1.20 4.36
CA GLN A 191 25.52 -2.55 4.88
C GLN A 191 24.08 -3.07 4.70
N HIS A 192 23.12 -2.20 4.39
CA HIS A 192 21.71 -2.53 4.19
C HIS A 192 21.23 -2.24 2.77
N ALA A 193 22.05 -1.63 1.91
CA ALA A 193 21.68 -1.26 0.55
C ALA A 193 21.25 -2.45 -0.31
N ALA A 194 22.01 -3.55 -0.27
CA ALA A 194 21.65 -4.78 -1.00
C ALA A 194 20.35 -5.39 -0.49
N TYR A 195 20.16 -5.43 0.83
CA TYR A 195 18.92 -5.92 1.46
C TYR A 195 17.71 -5.06 1.07
N ALA A 196 17.80 -3.73 1.19
CA ALA A 196 16.74 -2.81 0.82
C ALA A 196 16.37 -2.91 -0.68
N THR A 197 17.37 -3.15 -1.53
CA THR A 197 17.17 -3.36 -2.97
C THR A 197 16.46 -4.67 -3.25
N LEU A 198 16.93 -5.79 -2.68
CA LEU A 198 16.29 -7.10 -2.83
C LEU A 198 14.81 -7.08 -2.41
N MET A 199 14.54 -6.60 -1.21
CA MET A 199 13.17 -6.52 -0.68
C MET A 199 12.32 -5.53 -1.46
N GLY A 200 12.93 -4.45 -1.97
CA GLY A 200 12.30 -3.51 -2.89
C GLY A 200 11.91 -4.16 -4.23
N ASN A 201 12.74 -5.03 -4.80
CA ASN A 201 12.43 -5.74 -6.03
C ASN A 201 11.31 -6.75 -5.82
N GLN A 202 11.29 -7.47 -4.70
CA GLN A 202 10.17 -8.37 -4.35
C GLN A 202 8.84 -7.60 -4.20
N ALA A 203 8.88 -6.42 -3.59
CA ALA A 203 7.74 -5.51 -3.50
C ALA A 203 7.21 -5.10 -4.87
N SER A 204 8.14 -4.75 -5.77
CA SER A 204 7.83 -4.42 -7.14
C SER A 204 7.29 -5.62 -7.92
N GLY A 205 7.81 -6.82 -7.72
CA GLY A 205 7.30 -8.05 -8.32
C GLY A 205 5.86 -8.31 -7.94
N ARG A 206 5.52 -8.26 -6.65
CA ARG A 206 4.12 -8.33 -6.19
C ARG A 206 3.25 -7.26 -6.86
N SER A 207 3.79 -6.06 -7.08
CA SER A 207 3.07 -5.00 -7.79
C SER A 207 2.83 -5.33 -9.26
N ALA A 208 3.85 -5.81 -9.97
CA ALA A 208 3.72 -6.26 -11.35
C ALA A 208 2.70 -7.39 -11.49
N GLN A 209 2.70 -8.36 -10.57
CA GLN A 209 1.72 -9.46 -10.58
C GLN A 209 0.29 -8.96 -10.39
N ILE A 210 0.07 -8.00 -9.48
CA ILE A 210 -1.27 -7.43 -9.24
C ILE A 210 -1.77 -6.65 -10.46
N ASP A 211 -0.90 -5.84 -11.06
CA ASP A 211 -1.25 -5.09 -12.27
C ASP A 211 -1.50 -6.02 -13.46
N TYR A 212 -0.71 -7.09 -13.61
CA TYR A 212 -0.92 -8.11 -14.64
C TYR A 212 -2.24 -8.87 -14.44
N ASN A 213 -2.52 -9.34 -13.22
CA ASN A 213 -3.79 -10.00 -12.92
C ASN A 213 -4.99 -9.10 -13.19
N TYR A 214 -4.84 -7.79 -12.94
CA TYR A 214 -5.88 -6.83 -13.25
C TYR A 214 -6.09 -6.66 -14.76
N GLN A 215 -5.02 -6.54 -15.55
CA GLN A 215 -5.11 -6.54 -17.02
C GLN A 215 -5.88 -7.77 -17.53
N GLN A 216 -5.59 -8.95 -16.98
CA GLN A 216 -6.28 -10.19 -17.36
C GLN A 216 -7.76 -10.17 -16.96
N ALA A 217 -8.10 -9.64 -15.77
CA ALA A 217 -9.49 -9.49 -15.35
C ALA A 217 -10.27 -8.54 -16.27
N LEU A 218 -9.67 -7.41 -16.67
CA LEU A 218 -10.25 -6.48 -17.64
C LEU A 218 -10.51 -7.13 -19.00
N PHE A 219 -9.53 -7.92 -19.48
CA PHE A 219 -9.66 -8.66 -20.71
C PHE A 219 -10.83 -9.66 -20.64
N GLN A 220 -10.95 -10.39 -19.53
CA GLN A 220 -12.05 -11.33 -19.30
C GLN A 220 -13.41 -10.62 -19.20
N SER A 221 -13.46 -9.41 -18.63
CA SER A 221 -14.66 -8.58 -18.59
C SER A 221 -14.94 -7.81 -19.88
N GLN A 222 -14.17 -8.07 -20.95
CA GLN A 222 -14.29 -7.41 -22.27
C GLN A 222 -14.03 -5.90 -22.25
N ASP A 223 -13.39 -5.38 -21.20
CA ASP A 223 -12.94 -3.99 -21.14
C ASP A 223 -11.55 -3.89 -21.80
N TYR A 224 -11.52 -4.14 -23.10
CA TYR A 224 -10.28 -4.24 -23.87
C TYR A 224 -9.52 -2.92 -23.92
N SER A 225 -10.21 -1.79 -23.96
CA SER A 225 -9.59 -0.46 -23.94
C SER A 225 -8.79 -0.23 -22.65
N ALA A 226 -9.39 -0.50 -21.48
CA ALA A 226 -8.66 -0.40 -20.21
C ALA A 226 -7.53 -1.44 -20.11
N ALA A 227 -7.72 -2.64 -20.66
CA ALA A 227 -6.69 -3.68 -20.65
C ALA A 227 -5.46 -3.26 -21.46
N VAL A 228 -5.65 -2.63 -22.63
CA VAL A 228 -4.57 -2.04 -23.44
C VAL A 228 -3.83 -0.96 -22.65
N GLU A 229 -4.54 -0.06 -21.99
CA GLU A 229 -3.92 1.01 -21.19
C GLU A 229 -3.06 0.46 -20.04
N VAL A 230 -3.54 -0.59 -19.36
CA VAL A 230 -2.78 -1.26 -18.29
C VAL A 230 -1.52 -1.92 -18.85
N ASN A 231 -1.65 -2.64 -19.97
CA ASN A 231 -0.53 -3.31 -20.61
C ASN A 231 0.54 -2.32 -21.09
N ALA A 232 0.13 -1.21 -21.72
CA ALA A 232 1.03 -0.16 -22.18
C ALA A 232 1.77 0.52 -21.00
N ALA A 233 1.07 0.81 -19.91
CA ALA A 233 1.67 1.40 -18.72
C ALA A 233 2.65 0.45 -18.02
N MET A 234 2.34 -0.84 -17.95
CA MET A 234 3.29 -1.83 -17.43
C MET A 234 4.53 -1.94 -18.31
N THR A 235 4.33 -1.93 -19.64
CA THR A 235 5.42 -1.95 -20.64
C THR A 235 6.36 -0.77 -20.42
N GLU A 236 5.81 0.43 -20.26
CA GLU A 236 6.61 1.64 -20.04
C GLU A 236 7.34 1.59 -18.71
N ARG A 237 6.66 1.16 -17.64
CA ARG A 237 7.28 1.05 -16.32
C ARG A 237 8.42 0.04 -16.27
N ILE A 238 8.34 -1.06 -17.01
CA ILE A 238 9.45 -2.02 -17.15
C ILE A 238 10.65 -1.38 -17.86
N ARG A 239 10.43 -0.43 -18.78
CA ARG A 239 11.53 0.29 -19.46
C ARG A 239 12.17 1.35 -18.58
N GLU A 240 11.39 2.03 -17.74
CA GLU A 240 11.84 3.19 -16.96
C GLU A 240 12.37 2.84 -15.55
N ASP A 241 11.85 1.79 -14.91
CA ASP A 241 12.18 1.43 -13.52
C ASP A 241 12.85 0.05 -13.46
N GLU A 242 14.19 0.04 -13.37
CA GLU A 242 14.99 -1.19 -13.29
C GLU A 242 14.59 -2.09 -12.11
N GLY A 243 14.20 -1.49 -10.97
CA GLY A 243 13.74 -2.25 -9.81
C GLY A 243 12.37 -2.87 -10.03
N PHE A 244 11.50 -2.20 -10.79
CA PHE A 244 10.25 -2.77 -11.25
C PHE A 244 10.46 -3.89 -12.27
N ALA A 245 11.34 -3.68 -13.25
CA ALA A 245 11.69 -4.67 -14.26
C ALA A 245 12.23 -5.97 -13.64
N ALA A 246 13.16 -5.85 -12.68
CA ALA A 246 13.72 -7.00 -11.97
C ALA A 246 12.64 -7.77 -11.21
N GLY A 247 11.77 -7.08 -10.48
CA GLY A 247 10.66 -7.70 -9.77
C GLY A 247 9.62 -8.34 -10.69
N ALA A 248 9.28 -7.68 -11.80
CA ALA A 248 8.32 -8.19 -12.79
C ALA A 248 8.82 -9.48 -13.46
N LEU A 249 10.12 -9.54 -13.77
CA LEU A 249 10.78 -10.73 -14.31
C LEU A 249 10.65 -11.93 -13.36
N GLU A 250 10.83 -11.75 -12.06
CA GLU A 250 10.65 -12.81 -11.05
C GLU A 250 9.22 -13.38 -11.03
N GLN A 251 8.23 -12.62 -11.49
CA GLN A 251 6.83 -13.04 -11.61
C GLN A 251 6.46 -13.56 -13.01
N GLY A 252 7.42 -13.66 -13.93
CA GLY A 252 7.16 -14.05 -15.33
C GLY A 252 6.39 -13.00 -16.13
N VAL A 253 6.42 -11.74 -15.68
CA VAL A 253 5.87 -10.58 -16.38
C VAL A 253 7.03 -9.90 -17.12
N THR A 254 7.29 -10.35 -18.34
CA THR A 254 8.40 -9.87 -19.19
C THR A 254 7.90 -8.88 -20.24
N LEU A 255 8.81 -8.03 -20.74
CA LEU A 255 8.51 -7.11 -21.84
C LEU A 255 7.95 -7.84 -23.08
N ASP A 256 8.56 -8.96 -23.49
CA ASP A 256 8.12 -9.74 -24.65
C ASP A 256 6.69 -10.26 -24.49
N ARG A 257 6.35 -10.71 -23.28
CA ARG A 257 4.98 -11.13 -22.93
C ARG A 257 4.00 -9.98 -23.04
N LEU A 258 4.31 -8.81 -22.48
CA LEU A 258 3.42 -7.64 -22.58
C LEU A 258 3.26 -7.16 -24.03
N VAL A 259 4.32 -7.24 -24.85
CA VAL A 259 4.24 -6.93 -26.29
C VAL A 259 3.33 -7.92 -27.02
N SER A 260 3.48 -9.22 -26.74
CA SER A 260 2.60 -10.26 -27.29
C SER A 260 1.15 -10.06 -26.85
N ASP A 261 0.92 -9.77 -25.57
CA ASP A 261 -0.42 -9.51 -25.03
C ASP A 261 -1.03 -8.27 -25.69
N SER A 262 -0.26 -7.21 -25.96
CA SER A 262 -0.73 -5.99 -26.64
C SER A 262 -1.39 -6.28 -27.98
N VAL A 263 -0.78 -7.15 -28.80
CA VAL A 263 -1.33 -7.53 -30.12
C VAL A 263 -2.71 -8.18 -29.98
N VAL A 264 -2.88 -9.07 -29.00
CA VAL A 264 -4.15 -9.74 -28.75
C VAL A 264 -5.19 -8.77 -28.20
N LEU A 265 -4.79 -7.91 -27.26
CA LEU A 265 -5.66 -6.90 -26.66
C LEU A 265 -6.18 -5.90 -27.69
N GLU A 266 -5.29 -5.35 -28.53
CA GLU A 266 -5.63 -4.39 -29.57
C GLU A 266 -6.56 -5.01 -30.62
N ALA A 267 -6.28 -6.23 -31.09
CA ALA A 267 -7.15 -6.93 -32.03
C ALA A 267 -8.57 -7.16 -31.46
N ARG A 268 -8.69 -7.46 -30.17
CA ARG A 268 -9.99 -7.63 -29.50
C ARG A 268 -10.73 -6.32 -29.28
N ARG A 269 -10.00 -5.25 -28.92
CA ARG A 269 -10.56 -3.91 -28.81
C ARG A 269 -11.14 -3.45 -30.14
N ASP A 270 -10.37 -3.58 -31.22
CA ASP A 270 -10.77 -3.11 -32.55
C ASP A 270 -11.97 -3.90 -33.09
N ALA A 271 -12.03 -5.22 -32.82
CA ALA A 271 -13.19 -6.04 -33.16
C ALA A 271 -14.46 -5.75 -32.33
N ALA A 272 -14.32 -5.09 -31.18
CA ALA A 272 -15.42 -4.71 -30.30
C ALA A 272 -15.90 -3.27 -30.53
N ALA A 273 -15.21 -2.48 -31.36
CA ALA A 273 -15.62 -1.13 -31.69
C ALA A 273 -16.89 -1.16 -32.57
N PRO A 274 -17.96 -0.41 -32.24
CA PRO A 274 -19.13 -0.30 -33.11
C PRO A 274 -18.74 0.39 -34.42
N GLU A 275 -19.19 -0.17 -35.55
CA GLU A 275 -19.11 0.44 -36.89
C GLU A 275 -19.89 1.77 -36.96
#